data_AF-A0A3M7MBW5-F1
#
_entry.id   AF-A0A3M7MBW5-F1
#
_cell.length_a   1.000
_cell.length_b   1.000
_cell.length_c   1.000
_cell.angle_alpha   90.00
_cell.angle_beta   90.00
_cell.angle_gamma   90.00
#
_symmetry.space_group_name_H-M   'P 1'
#
loop_
_entity.id
_entity.type
_entity.pdbx_description
1 polymer ?
#
loop_
_entity_poly.entity_id
_entity_poly.type
_entity_poly.pdbx_seq_one_letter_code
_entity_poly.pdbx_strand_id
1 'polypeptide(L)'
;MAQTSVLLALPAEIRNQIAEYIFHREPGTTLLPPHKSPLAFASTCRQLYFEFYALARSATVFTMQWPHGRVFVPRIIWAILRERHMDRLTKICIVHDGVQPYLSLPTLYSMMQFYQPYQTSKLWEARSDLVHGRLLFVGRRQGPDQAARQVSLFIGYSFREAEQYVAVCEQIGQEQYADILLARRRDCSCVTPFSDMSDEQVRNELDYLRVQYPIFDDVEHVFQPHVDEIRARCSQAS
;
A
#
# COMPACT_ATOMS: atom_id res chain seq x y z
N MET A 1 13.41 32.68 -30.60
CA MET A 1 12.07 32.12 -30.84
C MET A 1 11.82 31.10 -29.74
N ALA A 2 10.77 31.24 -28.93
CA ALA A 2 10.46 30.26 -27.90
C ALA A 2 10.00 28.96 -28.58
N GLN A 3 10.72 27.86 -28.38
CA GLN A 3 10.28 26.54 -28.81
C GLN A 3 8.94 26.24 -28.14
N THR A 4 7.88 26.20 -28.94
CA THR A 4 6.57 25.74 -28.48
C THR A 4 6.68 24.25 -28.14
N SER A 5 6.34 23.90 -26.90
CA SER A 5 6.33 22.51 -26.46
C SER A 5 5.36 21.72 -27.34
N VAL A 6 5.88 20.69 -28.01
CA VAL A 6 5.09 19.80 -28.88
C VAL A 6 3.89 19.23 -28.12
N LEU A 7 4.08 18.88 -26.84
CA LEU A 7 3.02 18.35 -25.97
C LEU A 7 1.89 19.36 -25.74
N LEU A 8 2.21 20.66 -25.60
CA LEU A 8 1.21 21.70 -25.37
C LEU A 8 0.51 22.13 -26.66
N ALA A 9 1.12 21.88 -27.82
CA ALA A 9 0.53 22.13 -29.13
C ALA A 9 -0.47 21.04 -29.57
N LEU A 10 -0.49 19.88 -28.92
CA LEU A 10 -1.44 18.80 -29.21
C LEU A 10 -2.87 19.18 -28.79
N PRO A 11 -3.91 18.65 -29.45
CA PRO A 11 -5.30 18.74 -28.99
C PRO A 11 -5.49 18.14 -27.59
N ALA A 12 -6.50 18.61 -26.87
CA ALA A 12 -6.78 18.17 -25.49
C ALA A 12 -7.06 16.67 -25.41
N GLU A 13 -7.73 16.10 -26.41
CA GLU A 13 -8.07 14.68 -26.52
C GLU A 13 -6.81 13.82 -26.56
N ILE A 14 -5.79 14.23 -27.33
CA ILE A 14 -4.53 13.51 -27.43
C ILE A 14 -3.71 13.64 -26.15
N ARG A 15 -3.73 14.82 -25.51
CA ARG A 15 -3.08 15.00 -24.19
C ARG A 15 -3.71 14.11 -23.12
N ASN A 16 -5.04 13.93 -23.14
CA ASN A 16 -5.74 13.03 -22.23
C ASN A 16 -5.34 11.57 -22.44
N GLN A 17 -5.23 11.10 -23.69
CA GLN A 17 -4.76 9.74 -23.99
C GLN A 17 -3.31 9.52 -23.52
N ILE A 18 -2.44 10.51 -23.72
CA ILE A 18 -1.06 10.46 -23.22
C ILE A 18 -1.04 10.43 -21.70
N ALA A 19 -1.83 11.28 -21.04
CA ALA A 19 -1.93 11.32 -19.58
C ALA A 19 -2.49 9.99 -19.04
N GLU A 20 -3.50 9.42 -19.66
CA GLU A 20 -4.05 8.11 -19.32
C GLU A 20 -2.96 7.03 -19.42
N TYR A 21 -2.19 6.98 -20.51
CA TYR A 21 -1.07 6.05 -20.63
C TYR A 21 0.02 6.25 -19.56
N ILE A 22 0.37 7.50 -19.23
CA ILE A 22 1.40 7.82 -18.23
C ILE A 22 0.92 7.49 -16.81
N PHE A 23 -0.37 7.67 -16.54
CA PHE A 23 -0.96 7.51 -15.21
C PHE A 23 -1.47 6.09 -14.96
N HIS A 24 -1.80 5.36 -16.02
CA HIS A 24 -2.26 4.00 -15.92
C HIS A 24 -1.06 3.07 -15.77
N ARG A 25 -0.95 2.50 -14.58
CA ARG A 25 0.16 1.64 -14.21
C ARG A 25 -0.37 0.23 -13.94
N GLU A 26 0.20 -0.75 -14.60
CA GLU A 26 -0.13 -2.15 -14.31
C GLU A 26 0.36 -2.52 -12.91
N PRO A 27 -0.49 -3.16 -12.08
CA PRO A 27 -0.10 -3.66 -10.77
C PRO A 27 1.12 -4.59 -10.87
N GLY A 28 2.16 -4.37 -10.06
CA GLY A 28 3.39 -5.17 -10.06
C GLY A 28 4.55 -4.61 -10.89
N THR A 29 4.36 -3.53 -11.64
CA THR A 29 5.47 -2.87 -12.37
C THR A 29 6.48 -2.20 -11.43
N THR A 30 7.75 -2.15 -11.84
CA THR A 30 8.86 -1.56 -11.08
C THR A 30 8.67 -0.06 -10.85
N LEU A 31 8.81 0.39 -9.60
CA LEU A 31 8.54 1.77 -9.17
C LEU A 31 9.34 2.79 -9.98
N LEU A 32 8.64 3.77 -10.57
CA LEU A 32 9.29 4.86 -11.27
C LEU A 32 9.95 5.79 -10.25
N PRO A 33 11.19 6.25 -10.48
CA PRO A 33 11.82 7.22 -9.59
C PRO A 33 11.00 8.53 -9.55
N PRO A 34 11.08 9.34 -8.48
CA PRO A 34 10.19 10.49 -8.25
C PRO A 34 10.12 11.48 -9.41
N HIS A 35 11.22 11.67 -10.15
CA HIS A 35 11.30 12.54 -11.32
C HIS A 35 10.59 12.00 -12.57
N LYS A 36 10.15 10.74 -12.55
CA LYS A 36 9.33 10.08 -13.58
C LYS A 36 7.91 9.79 -13.09
N SER A 37 7.51 10.33 -11.94
CA SER A 37 6.17 10.13 -11.39
C SER A 37 5.10 10.90 -12.18
N PRO A 38 3.82 10.48 -12.12
CA PRO A 38 2.70 11.26 -12.66
C PRO A 38 2.69 12.71 -12.16
N LEU A 39 3.06 12.95 -10.89
CA LEU A 39 3.21 14.29 -10.33
C LEU A 39 4.31 15.12 -11.02
N ALA A 40 5.41 14.49 -11.45
CA ALA A 40 6.46 15.19 -12.19
C ALA A 40 5.92 15.68 -13.55
N PHE A 41 5.10 14.87 -14.24
CA PHE A 41 4.43 15.26 -15.49
C PHE A 41 3.52 16.47 -15.29
N ALA A 42 2.61 16.42 -14.31
CA ALA A 42 1.70 17.53 -14.03
C ALA A 42 2.42 18.79 -13.53
N SER A 43 3.62 18.66 -12.96
CA SER A 43 4.40 19.78 -12.44
C SER A 43 5.33 20.43 -13.47
N THR A 44 5.41 19.89 -14.70
CA THR A 44 6.31 20.44 -15.75
C THR A 44 5.94 21.85 -16.19
N CYS A 45 4.64 22.18 -16.26
CA CYS A 45 4.18 23.52 -16.59
C CYS A 45 2.82 23.83 -15.99
N ARG A 46 2.47 25.12 -15.95
CA ARG A 46 1.23 25.62 -15.36
C ARG A 46 -0.03 25.05 -16.02
N GLN A 47 0.00 24.83 -17.33
CA GLN A 47 -1.15 24.29 -18.07
C GLN A 47 -1.40 22.82 -17.67
N LEU A 48 -0.36 21.98 -17.70
CA LEU A 48 -0.47 20.57 -17.31
C LEU A 48 -0.80 20.41 -15.82
N TYR A 49 -0.36 21.35 -14.99
CA TYR A 49 -0.76 21.39 -13.59
C TYR A 49 -2.28 21.57 -13.45
N PHE A 50 -2.88 22.55 -14.12
CA PHE A 50 -4.32 22.75 -14.03
C PHE A 50 -5.12 21.61 -14.67
N GLU A 51 -4.63 21.04 -15.78
CA GLU A 51 -5.32 19.96 -16.50
C GLU A 51 -5.25 18.63 -15.74
N PHE A 52 -4.08 18.28 -15.21
CA PHE A 52 -3.79 16.91 -14.78
C PHE A 52 -3.37 16.76 -13.32
N TYR A 53 -3.12 17.82 -12.56
CA TYR A 53 -2.56 17.67 -11.20
C TYR A 53 -3.42 16.82 -10.26
N ALA A 54 -4.75 16.99 -10.30
CA ALA A 54 -5.64 16.16 -9.49
C ALA A 54 -5.56 14.68 -9.87
N LEU A 55 -5.53 14.39 -11.18
CA LEU A 55 -5.43 13.04 -11.73
C LEU A 55 -4.06 12.42 -11.43
N ALA A 56 -2.98 13.13 -11.75
CA ALA A 56 -1.60 12.78 -11.45
C ALA A 56 -1.38 12.49 -9.96
N ARG A 57 -1.97 13.31 -9.08
CA ARG A 57 -1.89 13.11 -7.63
C ARG A 57 -2.58 11.83 -7.19
N SER A 58 -3.74 11.51 -7.77
CA SER A 58 -4.46 10.26 -7.48
C SER A 58 -3.72 9.02 -8.01
N ALA A 59 -2.98 9.17 -9.12
CA ALA A 59 -2.22 8.09 -9.74
C ALA A 59 -0.79 7.94 -9.18
N THR A 60 -0.30 8.90 -8.39
CA THR A 60 1.09 8.86 -7.90
C THR A 60 1.24 7.96 -6.69
N VAL A 61 2.08 6.95 -6.84
CA VAL A 61 2.59 6.13 -5.73
C VAL A 61 3.82 6.81 -5.14
N PHE A 62 3.74 7.22 -3.87
CA PHE A 62 4.88 7.80 -3.16
C PHE A 62 5.78 6.69 -2.62
N THR A 63 7.00 6.61 -3.14
CA THR A 63 8.04 5.75 -2.59
C THR A 63 8.88 6.53 -1.59
N MET A 64 8.97 6.07 -0.35
CA MET A 64 9.96 6.58 0.60
C MET A 64 11.04 5.53 0.78
N GLN A 65 12.31 5.95 0.75
CA GLN A 65 13.38 5.09 1.24
C GLN A 65 13.33 5.14 2.77
N TRP A 66 13.26 3.98 3.43
CA TRP A 66 12.88 3.87 4.84
C TRP A 66 14.04 3.45 5.77
N PRO A 67 15.02 4.32 6.09
CA PRO A 67 16.05 3.99 7.07
C PRO A 67 15.54 3.97 8.54
N HIS A 68 14.32 4.46 8.82
CA HIS A 68 13.75 4.54 10.19
C HIS A 68 12.33 3.96 10.29
N GLY A 69 12.13 2.84 9.59
CA GLY A 69 10.91 2.28 9.02
C GLY A 69 9.53 2.47 9.66
N ARG A 70 9.34 2.32 10.97
CA ARG A 70 7.97 2.27 11.54
C ARG A 70 7.48 3.57 12.14
N VAL A 71 8.37 4.29 12.85
CA VAL A 71 7.99 5.49 13.65
C VAL A 71 7.50 6.63 12.76
N PHE A 72 7.91 6.66 11.50
CA PHE A 72 7.52 7.69 10.54
C PHE A 72 6.15 7.44 9.91
N VAL A 73 5.64 6.20 9.92
CA VAL A 73 4.36 5.86 9.28
C VAL A 73 3.20 6.65 9.89
N PRO A 74 3.01 6.71 11.23
CA PRO A 74 1.99 7.55 11.84
C PRO A 74 2.10 9.03 11.47
N ARG A 75 3.33 9.55 11.38
CA ARG A 75 3.60 10.95 11.03
C ARG A 75 3.15 11.27 9.61
N ILE A 76 3.41 10.38 8.66
CA ILE A 76 3.04 10.58 7.25
C ILE A 76 1.53 10.48 7.08
N ILE A 77 0.90 9.46 7.67
CA ILE A 77 -0.57 9.32 7.68
C ILE A 77 -1.19 10.59 8.25
N TRP A 78 -0.67 11.08 9.38
CA TRP A 78 -1.16 12.30 10.00
C TRP A 78 -1.01 13.55 9.10
N ALA A 79 0.13 13.69 8.43
CA ALA A 79 0.35 14.78 7.49
C ALA A 79 -0.66 14.73 6.32
N ILE A 80 -0.89 13.55 5.76
CA ILE A 80 -1.87 13.30 4.68
C ILE A 80 -3.29 13.66 5.14
N LEU A 81 -3.71 13.20 6.33
CA LEU A 81 -5.05 13.46 6.87
C LEU A 81 -5.31 14.95 7.11
N ARG A 82 -4.28 15.74 7.41
CA ARG A 82 -4.38 17.19 7.65
C ARG A 82 -4.26 18.04 6.39
N GLU A 83 -3.90 17.45 5.26
CA GLU A 83 -3.66 18.20 4.04
C GLU A 83 -4.96 18.81 3.52
N ARG A 84 -4.98 20.13 3.36
CA ARG A 84 -6.20 20.89 3.04
C ARG A 84 -6.72 20.60 1.64
N HIS A 85 -5.83 20.24 0.73
CA HIS A 85 -6.13 19.95 -0.67
C HIS A 85 -6.37 18.46 -0.96
N MET A 86 -6.62 17.65 0.08
CA MET A 86 -6.96 16.23 -0.03
C MET A 86 -8.39 15.93 0.42
N ASP A 87 -9.33 16.86 0.29
CA ASP A 87 -10.73 16.70 0.67
C ASP A 87 -11.41 15.48 0.02
N ARG A 88 -11.01 15.12 -1.21
CA ARG A 88 -11.50 13.94 -1.95
C ARG A 88 -10.77 12.63 -1.65
N LEU A 89 -9.69 12.65 -0.86
CA LEU A 89 -8.96 11.43 -0.52
C LEU A 89 -9.83 10.56 0.39
N THR A 90 -10.16 9.37 -0.09
CA THR A 90 -10.96 8.35 0.61
C THR A 90 -10.17 7.10 0.96
N LYS A 91 -8.96 6.92 0.40
CA LYS A 91 -8.16 5.71 0.51
C LYS A 91 -6.66 6.01 0.60
N ILE A 92 -5.96 5.32 1.51
CA ILE A 92 -4.50 5.30 1.65
C ILE A 92 -4.07 3.84 1.59
N CYS A 93 -3.11 3.52 0.75
CA CYS A 93 -2.50 2.19 0.70
C CYS A 93 -1.03 2.31 1.07
N ILE A 94 -0.62 1.57 2.11
CA ILE A 94 0.79 1.42 2.47
C ILE A 94 1.25 0.09 1.91
N VAL A 95 2.11 0.17 0.91
CA VAL A 95 2.74 -1.00 0.30
C VAL A 95 4.16 -1.07 0.82
N HIS A 96 4.54 -2.18 1.44
CA HIS A 96 5.91 -2.42 1.86
C HIS A 96 6.49 -3.56 1.02
N ASP A 97 7.72 -3.39 0.56
CA ASP A 97 8.49 -4.36 -0.23
C ASP A 97 8.96 -5.56 0.62
N GLY A 98 8.26 -5.93 1.69
CA GLY A 98 8.65 -7.03 2.59
C GLY A 98 9.89 -6.74 3.44
N VAL A 99 10.59 -5.63 3.22
CA VAL A 99 11.82 -5.26 3.96
C VAL A 99 11.51 -4.72 5.36
N GLN A 100 10.24 -4.39 5.63
CA GLN A 100 9.75 -4.15 6.98
C GLN A 100 8.94 -5.34 7.48
N PRO A 101 9.59 -6.34 8.10
CA PRO A 101 8.84 -7.29 8.89
C PRO A 101 8.09 -6.52 10.00
N TYR A 102 6.92 -6.99 10.41
CA TYR A 102 6.16 -6.50 11.57
C TYR A 102 5.46 -5.12 11.47
N LEU A 103 5.19 -4.58 10.27
CA LEU A 103 4.23 -3.48 10.08
C LEU A 103 2.87 -4.04 9.64
N SER A 104 2.03 -4.43 10.61
CA SER A 104 0.66 -4.91 10.38
C SER A 104 -0.39 -3.84 10.66
N LEU A 105 -1.63 -4.04 10.22
CA LEU A 105 -2.75 -3.15 10.55
C LEU A 105 -2.97 -3.03 12.08
N PRO A 106 -2.96 -4.13 12.87
CA PRO A 106 -3.00 -4.03 14.33
C PRO A 106 -1.84 -3.23 14.92
N THR A 107 -0.61 -3.46 14.45
CA THR A 107 0.56 -2.71 14.92
C THR A 107 0.41 -1.23 14.59
N LEU A 108 0.02 -0.89 13.36
CA LEU A 108 -0.18 0.49 12.94
C LEU A 108 -1.31 1.16 13.72
N TYR A 109 -2.40 0.44 13.98
CA TYR A 109 -3.50 0.96 14.79
C TYR A 109 -3.00 1.34 16.18
N SER A 110 -2.27 0.45 16.86
CA SER A 110 -1.63 0.74 18.14
C SER A 110 -0.69 1.94 18.05
N MET A 111 0.16 2.00 17.02
CA MET A 111 1.06 3.14 16.82
C MET A 111 0.33 4.47 16.64
N MET A 112 -0.79 4.49 15.91
CA MET A 112 -1.65 5.67 15.77
C MET A 112 -2.28 6.05 17.10
N GLN A 113 -2.76 5.07 17.88
CA GLN A 113 -3.33 5.32 19.20
C GLN A 113 -2.34 5.99 20.15
N PHE A 114 -1.03 5.71 20.04
CA PHE A 114 0.02 6.34 20.85
C PHE A 114 0.66 7.58 20.22
N TYR A 115 0.26 7.97 18.99
CA TYR A 115 0.86 9.11 18.30
C TYR A 115 0.31 10.45 18.82
N GLN A 116 1.09 11.15 19.64
CA GLN A 116 0.72 12.40 20.33
C GLN A 116 0.03 13.47 19.46
N PRO A 117 0.55 13.83 18.25
CA PRO A 117 -0.10 14.83 17.40
C PRO A 117 -1.51 14.44 16.95
N TYR A 118 -1.76 13.14 16.80
CA TYR A 118 -3.07 12.61 16.44
C TYR A 118 -4.02 12.64 17.66
N GLN A 119 -3.56 12.20 18.85
CA GLN A 119 -4.34 12.25 20.10
C GLN A 119 -4.81 13.66 20.47
N THR A 120 -3.92 14.66 20.32
CA THR A 120 -4.17 16.05 20.75
C THR A 120 -5.15 16.79 19.84
N SER A 121 -5.15 16.47 18.54
CA SER A 121 -5.92 17.24 17.57
C SER A 121 -7.43 16.99 17.63
N LYS A 122 -7.88 15.79 18.01
CA LYS A 122 -9.31 15.38 18.03
C LYS A 122 -10.09 15.67 16.73
N LEU A 123 -9.40 15.91 15.61
CA LEU A 123 -10.00 16.16 14.30
C LEU A 123 -10.36 14.86 13.59
N TRP A 124 -9.67 13.78 13.93
CA TRP A 124 -9.79 12.47 13.32
C TRP A 124 -9.91 11.41 14.40
N GLU A 125 -10.71 10.39 14.12
CA GLU A 125 -10.88 9.20 14.94
C GLU A 125 -10.50 7.97 14.09
N ALA A 126 -9.55 7.19 14.58
CA ALA A 126 -9.06 5.96 14.00
C ALA A 126 -9.87 4.82 14.60
N ARG A 127 -10.51 4.04 13.74
CA ARG A 127 -11.29 2.86 14.08
C ARG A 127 -10.62 1.64 13.46
N SER A 128 -10.45 0.60 14.26
CA SER A 128 -10.01 -0.71 13.78
C SER A 128 -11.17 -1.38 13.04
N ASP A 129 -11.01 -1.62 11.75
CA ASP A 129 -11.92 -2.42 10.95
C ASP A 129 -11.15 -3.60 10.33
N LEU A 130 -10.52 -4.36 11.23
CA LEU A 130 -9.59 -5.44 10.88
C LEU A 130 -10.31 -6.59 10.17
N VAL A 131 -11.60 -6.78 10.43
CA VAL A 131 -12.45 -7.76 9.73
C VAL A 131 -12.44 -7.51 8.22
N HIS A 132 -12.41 -6.24 7.80
CA HIS A 132 -12.33 -5.85 6.40
C HIS A 132 -10.90 -5.50 5.95
N GLY A 133 -9.88 -5.85 6.74
CA GLY A 133 -8.48 -5.59 6.42
C GLY A 133 -8.13 -4.12 6.30
N ARG A 134 -8.74 -3.24 7.11
CA ARG A 134 -8.48 -1.79 7.03
C ARG A 134 -8.51 -1.09 8.38
N LEU A 135 -7.93 0.10 8.41
CA LEU A 135 -8.18 1.11 9.44
C LEU A 135 -9.05 2.22 8.84
N LEU A 136 -10.03 2.71 9.59
CA LEU A 136 -10.89 3.80 9.16
C LEU A 136 -10.54 5.05 9.94
N PHE A 137 -10.18 6.13 9.25
CA PHE A 137 -10.04 7.47 9.82
C PHE A 137 -11.30 8.27 9.52
N VAL A 138 -12.05 8.60 10.58
CA VAL A 138 -13.30 9.36 10.51
C VAL A 138 -13.02 10.78 10.99
N GLY A 139 -13.18 11.75 10.10
CA GLY A 139 -13.04 13.16 10.40
C GLY A 139 -14.23 13.67 11.19
N ARG A 140 -13.98 14.61 12.10
CA ARG A 140 -15.06 15.28 12.87
C ARG A 140 -15.97 16.04 11.90
N ARG A 141 -17.29 15.88 12.06
CA ARG A 141 -18.28 16.64 11.30
C ARG A 141 -18.08 18.15 11.52
N GLN A 142 -18.08 18.93 10.44
CA GLN A 142 -17.99 20.38 10.50
C GLN A 142 -19.36 21.07 10.55
N GLY A 143 -20.46 20.32 10.44
CA GLY A 143 -21.83 20.83 10.55
C GLY A 143 -22.88 19.71 10.66
N PRO A 144 -24.17 20.06 10.90
CA PRO A 144 -25.25 19.10 11.09
C PRO A 144 -25.55 18.24 9.84
N ASP A 145 -25.42 18.83 8.64
CA ASP A 145 -25.72 18.16 7.35
C ASP A 145 -24.50 17.62 6.59
N GLN A 146 -23.29 17.83 7.10
CA GLN A 146 -22.09 17.29 6.44
C GLN A 146 -21.78 15.88 6.94
N ALA A 147 -21.74 14.93 6.00
CA ALA A 147 -21.20 13.61 6.24
C ALA A 147 -19.76 13.73 6.76
N ALA A 148 -19.45 12.94 7.79
CA ALA A 148 -18.08 12.85 8.29
C ALA A 148 -17.19 12.33 7.17
N ARG A 149 -16.08 13.03 6.88
CA ARG A 149 -15.10 12.57 5.90
C ARG A 149 -14.50 11.25 6.40
N GLN A 150 -14.41 10.24 5.53
CA GLN A 150 -13.83 8.94 5.87
C GLN A 150 -12.66 8.63 4.96
N VAL A 151 -11.57 8.16 5.54
CA VAL A 151 -10.38 7.70 4.81
C VAL A 151 -10.05 6.28 5.28
N SER A 152 -10.13 5.32 4.36
CA SER A 152 -9.72 3.95 4.60
C SER A 152 -8.22 3.80 4.41
N LEU A 153 -7.55 3.07 5.31
CA LEU A 153 -6.13 2.74 5.20
C LEU A 153 -5.95 1.23 5.12
N PHE A 154 -5.18 0.79 4.12
CA PHE A 154 -4.84 -0.59 3.88
C PHE A 154 -3.32 -0.78 3.97
N ILE A 155 -2.88 -1.98 4.39
CA ILE A 155 -1.47 -2.37 4.38
C ILE A 155 -1.35 -3.69 3.62
N GLY A 156 -0.38 -3.79 2.71
CA GLY A 156 -0.08 -5.02 1.97
C GLY A 156 1.35 -5.04 1.45
N TYR A 157 1.78 -6.20 0.97
CA TYR A 157 3.09 -6.35 0.32
C TYR A 157 3.06 -5.79 -1.12
N SER A 158 1.92 -5.93 -1.80
CA SER A 158 1.59 -5.26 -3.06
C SER A 158 0.33 -4.40 -2.92
N PHE A 159 0.13 -3.45 -3.84
CA PHE A 159 -1.13 -2.70 -3.92
C PHE A 159 -2.31 -3.66 -4.15
N ARG A 160 -2.11 -4.66 -5.01
CA ARG A 160 -3.10 -5.70 -5.28
C ARG A 160 -3.48 -6.47 -4.02
N GLU A 161 -2.52 -6.92 -3.22
CA GLU A 161 -2.85 -7.61 -1.95
C GLU A 161 -3.54 -6.70 -0.94
N ALA A 162 -3.15 -5.43 -0.87
CA ALA A 162 -3.84 -4.47 -0.01
C ALA A 162 -5.32 -4.31 -0.42
N GLU A 163 -5.64 -4.45 -1.71
CA GLU A 163 -7.00 -4.44 -2.22
C GLU A 163 -7.72 -5.78 -2.13
N GLN A 164 -6.98 -6.88 -2.18
CA GLN A 164 -7.48 -8.25 -2.19
C GLN A 164 -7.41 -8.94 -0.83
N TYR A 165 -7.31 -8.18 0.28
CA TYR A 165 -7.19 -8.72 1.64
C TYR A 165 -8.14 -9.88 1.94
N VAL A 166 -9.42 -9.73 1.59
CA VAL A 166 -10.45 -10.77 1.80
C VAL A 166 -10.11 -12.05 1.02
N ALA A 167 -9.72 -11.92 -0.24
CA ALA A 167 -9.30 -13.06 -1.05
C ALA A 167 -8.03 -13.72 -0.48
N VAL A 168 -7.10 -12.95 0.06
CA VAL A 168 -5.92 -13.50 0.75
C VAL A 168 -6.34 -14.27 2.02
N CYS A 169 -7.29 -13.77 2.80
CA CYS A 169 -7.85 -14.53 3.92
C CYS A 169 -8.53 -15.83 3.46
N GLU A 170 -9.32 -15.80 2.37
CA GLU A 170 -9.93 -17.00 1.81
C GLU A 170 -8.89 -18.03 1.36
N GLN A 171 -7.80 -17.59 0.72
CA GLN A 171 -6.69 -18.44 0.30
C GLN A 171 -5.95 -19.07 1.49
N ILE A 172 -5.72 -18.31 2.57
CA ILE A 172 -5.14 -18.84 3.81
C ILE A 172 -6.09 -19.87 4.44
N GLY A 173 -7.40 -19.63 4.42
CA GLY A 173 -8.41 -20.59 4.92
C GLY A 173 -8.47 -21.88 4.10
N GLN A 174 -8.04 -21.82 2.83
CA GLN A 174 -7.86 -22.97 1.95
C GLN A 174 -6.45 -23.58 2.02
N GLU A 175 -5.65 -23.18 3.02
CA GLU A 175 -4.27 -23.63 3.24
C GLU A 175 -3.29 -23.36 2.07
N GLN A 176 -3.55 -22.34 1.25
CA GLN A 176 -2.70 -21.94 0.10
C GLN A 176 -1.50 -21.09 0.52
N TYR A 177 -0.84 -21.46 1.62
CA TYR A 177 0.24 -20.69 2.23
C TYR A 177 1.45 -20.51 1.31
N ALA A 178 1.83 -21.57 0.58
CA ALA A 178 2.97 -21.54 -0.33
C ALA A 178 2.77 -20.56 -1.48
N ASP A 179 1.58 -20.52 -2.08
CA ASP A 179 1.24 -19.61 -3.18
C ASP A 179 1.32 -18.14 -2.75
N ILE A 180 0.79 -17.82 -1.57
CA ILE A 180 0.82 -16.46 -1.01
C ILE A 180 2.26 -16.02 -0.73
N LEU A 181 3.04 -16.86 -0.07
CA LEU A 181 4.42 -16.54 0.29
C LEU A 181 5.34 -16.41 -0.94
N LEU A 182 5.17 -17.29 -1.94
CA LEU A 182 5.90 -17.18 -3.21
C LEU A 182 5.52 -15.92 -3.98
N ALA A 183 4.23 -15.61 -4.10
CA ALA A 183 3.76 -14.39 -4.75
C ALA A 183 4.30 -13.12 -4.06
N ARG A 184 4.38 -13.12 -2.72
CA ARG A 184 4.94 -12.03 -1.92
C ARG A 184 6.42 -11.80 -2.08
N ARG A 185 7.18 -12.74 -2.62
CA ARG A 185 8.64 -12.60 -2.70
C ARG A 185 9.15 -12.58 -4.13
N ARG A 186 8.35 -13.06 -5.08
CA ARG A 186 8.69 -13.13 -6.51
C ARG A 186 9.22 -11.81 -7.07
N ASP A 187 8.63 -10.69 -6.64
CA ASP A 187 8.93 -9.37 -7.19
C ASP A 187 9.84 -8.52 -6.28
N CYS A 188 10.35 -9.07 -5.15
CA CYS A 188 11.29 -8.34 -4.28
C CYS A 188 12.74 -8.74 -4.49
N SER A 189 13.58 -7.81 -4.95
CA SER A 189 15.03 -7.99 -4.92
C SER A 189 15.66 -7.73 -3.54
N CYS A 190 14.91 -7.16 -2.61
CA CYS A 190 15.41 -6.67 -1.32
C CYS A 190 15.17 -7.64 -0.15
N VAL A 191 14.48 -8.76 -0.40
CA VAL A 191 14.16 -9.78 0.62
C VAL A 191 15.03 -11.00 0.34
N THR A 192 15.57 -11.61 1.39
CA THR A 192 16.35 -12.85 1.31
C THR A 192 15.55 -13.90 0.56
N PRO A 193 16.00 -14.43 -0.58
CA PRO A 193 15.25 -15.42 -1.33
C PRO A 193 15.05 -16.69 -0.49
N PHE A 194 13.97 -17.44 -0.76
CA PHE A 194 13.67 -18.63 0.03
C PHE A 194 14.78 -19.67 -0.01
N SER A 195 15.55 -19.76 -1.11
CA SER A 195 16.75 -20.59 -1.23
C SER A 195 17.77 -20.36 -0.10
N ASP A 196 17.82 -19.13 0.42
CA ASP A 196 18.85 -18.66 1.35
C ASP A 196 18.31 -18.57 2.79
N MET A 197 17.04 -18.93 3.01
CA MET A 197 16.41 -18.98 4.33
C MET A 197 16.50 -20.38 4.94
N SER A 198 16.61 -20.46 6.28
CA SER A 198 16.42 -21.71 7.02
C SER A 198 14.94 -22.09 7.12
N ASP A 199 14.63 -23.36 7.37
CA ASP A 199 13.24 -23.81 7.56
C ASP A 199 12.55 -23.13 8.74
N GLU A 200 13.30 -22.82 9.80
CA GLU A 200 12.79 -22.05 10.93
C GLU A 200 12.37 -20.64 10.51
N GLN A 201 13.15 -19.98 9.66
CA GLN A 201 12.80 -18.65 9.13
C GLN A 201 11.54 -18.72 8.26
N VAL A 202 11.38 -19.76 7.44
CA VAL A 202 10.16 -19.97 6.63
C VAL A 202 8.94 -20.24 7.54
N ARG A 203 9.09 -21.06 8.59
CA ARG A 203 8.01 -21.29 9.57
C ARG A 203 7.59 -20.00 10.28
N ASN A 204 8.56 -19.18 10.70
CA ASN A 204 8.28 -17.88 11.31
C ASN A 204 7.49 -16.94 10.37
N GLU A 205 7.71 -17.01 9.05
CA GLU A 205 6.91 -16.25 8.10
C GLU A 205 5.48 -16.79 7.94
N LEU A 206 5.31 -18.11 7.97
CA LEU A 206 3.99 -18.76 7.96
C LEU A 206 3.19 -18.38 9.21
N ASP A 207 3.83 -18.42 10.38
CA ASP A 207 3.24 -17.98 11.64
C ASP A 207 2.84 -16.49 11.59
N TYR A 208 3.74 -15.65 11.09
CA TYR A 208 3.48 -14.23 10.97
C TYR A 208 2.33 -13.94 10.00
N LEU A 209 2.21 -14.71 8.92
CA LEU A 209 1.09 -14.58 7.97
C LEU A 209 -0.26 -14.79 8.67
N ARG A 210 -0.38 -15.78 9.56
CA ARG A 210 -1.62 -16.01 10.34
C ARG A 210 -1.91 -14.88 11.32
N VAL A 211 -0.88 -14.32 11.96
CA VAL A 211 -1.06 -13.16 12.87
C VAL A 211 -1.53 -11.93 12.09
N GLN A 212 -1.05 -11.75 10.85
CA GLN A 212 -1.41 -10.61 10.00
C GLN A 212 -2.80 -10.77 9.36
N TYR A 213 -3.20 -12.00 9.05
CA TYR A 213 -4.48 -12.36 8.43
C TYR A 213 -5.20 -13.36 9.35
N PRO A 214 -5.76 -12.88 10.48
CA PRO A 214 -6.37 -13.77 11.45
C PRO A 214 -7.60 -14.44 10.84
N ILE A 215 -7.51 -15.74 10.63
CA ILE A 215 -8.65 -16.63 10.39
C ILE A 215 -8.94 -17.31 11.72
N PHE A 216 -10.18 -17.18 12.19
CA PHE A 216 -10.63 -17.77 13.44
C PHE A 216 -11.00 -19.23 13.22
N ASP A 217 -9.99 -20.10 13.13
CA ASP A 217 -10.19 -21.55 13.14
C ASP A 217 -9.40 -22.16 14.31
N ASP A 218 -10.08 -22.99 15.13
CA ASP A 218 -9.57 -23.62 16.37
C ASP A 218 -8.61 -24.81 16.11
N VAL A 219 -8.02 -24.91 14.91
CA VAL A 219 -7.21 -26.06 14.51
C VAL A 219 -5.72 -25.78 14.68
N GLU A 220 -5.02 -26.72 15.31
CA GLU A 220 -3.56 -26.72 15.44
C GLU A 220 -2.95 -27.12 14.07
N HIS A 221 -2.33 -26.16 13.37
CA HIS A 221 -1.80 -26.39 12.03
C HIS A 221 -0.34 -26.87 12.08
N VAL A 222 -0.04 -27.88 11.27
CA VAL A 222 1.33 -28.39 11.07
C VAL A 222 1.91 -27.73 9.81
N PHE A 223 2.95 -26.89 9.96
CA PHE A 223 3.53 -26.14 8.83
C PHE A 223 4.51 -26.92 7.96
N GLN A 224 4.98 -28.08 8.40
CA GLN A 224 6.01 -28.84 7.67
C GLN A 224 5.64 -29.13 6.20
N PRO A 225 4.40 -29.55 5.86
CA PRO A 225 4.01 -29.78 4.46
C PRO A 225 4.12 -28.53 3.58
N HIS A 226 3.79 -27.35 4.11
CA HIS A 226 3.88 -26.09 3.36
C HIS A 226 5.32 -25.63 3.18
N VAL A 227 6.19 -25.87 4.17
CA VAL A 227 7.63 -25.62 4.03
C VAL A 227 8.21 -26.50 2.92
N ASP A 228 7.89 -27.79 2.94
CA ASP A 228 8.35 -28.75 1.93
C ASP A 228 7.87 -28.37 0.52
N GLU A 229 6.62 -27.90 0.40
CA GLU A 229 6.05 -27.41 -0.85
C GLU A 229 6.77 -26.15 -1.38
N ILE A 230 7.06 -25.17 -0.52
CA ILE A 230 7.83 -23.97 -0.89
C ILE A 230 9.21 -24.39 -1.41
N ARG A 231 9.90 -25.30 -0.70
CA ARG A 231 11.22 -25.82 -1.12
C ARG A 231 11.16 -26.48 -2.50
N ALA A 232 10.20 -27.38 -2.70
CA ALA A 232 10.05 -28.09 -3.96
C ALA A 232 9.83 -27.13 -5.15
N ARG A 233 9.00 -26.10 -4.98
CA ARG A 233 8.71 -25.10 -6.01
C ARG A 233 9.89 -24.16 -6.28
N CYS A 234 10.65 -23.78 -5.25
CA CYS A 234 11.87 -22.99 -5.42
C CYS A 234 12.94 -23.75 -6.21
N SER A 235 13.10 -25.06 -5.97
CA SER A 235 14.06 -25.90 -6.70
C SER A 235 13.70 -26.10 -8.18
N GLN A 236 12.42 -25.95 -8.57
CA GLN A 236 11.96 -26.06 -9.96
C GLN A 236 12.08 -24.75 -10.75
N ALA A 237 12.23 -23.61 -10.07
CA ALA A 237 12.32 -22.28 -10.67
C ALA A 237 13.76 -21.75 -10.81
N SER A 238 14.76 -22.54 -10.43
CA SER A 238 16.19 -22.23 -10.51
C SER A 238 16.81 -22.67 -11.83
#